data_AF-A0A6P0YWU6-F1
#
_entry.id   AF-A0A6P0YWU6-F1
#
_cell.length_a   1.000
_cell.length_b   1.000
_cell.length_c   1.000
_cell.angle_alpha   90.00
_cell.angle_beta   90.00
_cell.angle_gamma   90.00
#
_symmetry.space_group_name_H-M   'P 1'
#
loop_
_entity.id
_entity.type
_entity.pdbx_description
1 polymer ?
#
loop_
_entity_poly.entity_id
_entity_poly.type
_entity_poly.pdbx_seq_one_letter_code
_entity_poly.pdbx_strand_id
1 'polypeptide(L)'
;MVKGYLERKSRRLTAYKNWLKGFRLVNQQYQEIQPNAQGHLWSDELNLFVGVHTDGLLRLFTAKGSLILSRAEEAEQQAKQERSLKEAAQQQLEQERQRAEQMAARLRQMGLDPDDF
;
A
#
# COMPACT_ATOMS: atom_id res chain seq x y z
N MET A 1 15.88 -21.90 -12.10
CA MET A 1 15.15 -22.78 -11.16
C MET A 1 14.18 -21.99 -10.25
N VAL A 2 13.44 -21.00 -10.78
CA VAL A 2 12.56 -20.10 -9.97
C VAL A 2 11.08 -20.16 -10.40
N LYS A 3 10.78 -20.55 -11.65
CA LYS A 3 9.41 -20.59 -12.19
C LYS A 3 8.46 -21.53 -11.42
N GLY A 4 8.93 -22.72 -11.05
CA GLY A 4 8.11 -23.72 -10.35
C GLY A 4 7.79 -23.43 -8.87
N TYR A 5 8.38 -22.38 -8.28
CA TYR A 5 8.06 -21.95 -6.91
C TYR A 5 6.85 -21.00 -6.89
N LEU A 6 6.76 -20.12 -7.89
CA LEU A 6 5.64 -19.19 -8.06
C LEU A 6 4.36 -19.93 -8.48
N GLU A 7 4.46 -20.94 -9.35
CA GLU A 7 3.32 -21.77 -9.77
C GLU A 7 2.74 -22.62 -8.63
N ARG A 8 3.58 -23.10 -7.70
CA ARG A 8 3.13 -23.84 -6.52
C ARG A 8 2.47 -22.95 -5.46
N LYS A 9 2.93 -21.71 -5.29
CA LYS A 9 2.23 -20.70 -4.47
C LYS A 9 0.88 -20.33 -5.09
N SER A 10 0.83 -20.18 -6.41
CA SER A 10 -0.38 -19.84 -7.17
C SER A 10 -1.47 -20.91 -7.07
N ARG A 11 -1.13 -22.20 -7.20
CA ARG A 11 -2.10 -23.31 -7.03
C ARG A 11 -2.61 -23.47 -5.59
N ARG A 12 -1.83 -23.12 -4.57
CA ARG A 12 -2.32 -23.11 -3.18
C ARG A 12 -3.28 -21.96 -2.90
N LEU A 13 -3.07 -20.79 -3.51
CA LEU A 13 -3.93 -19.62 -3.31
C LEU A 13 -5.34 -19.79 -3.90
N THR A 14 -5.48 -20.50 -5.03
CA THR A 14 -6.80 -20.77 -5.63
C THR A 14 -7.65 -21.74 -4.79
N ALA A 15 -7.03 -22.62 -4.00
CA ALA A 15 -7.73 -23.57 -3.14
C ALA A 15 -8.35 -22.92 -1.89
N TYR A 16 -7.87 -21.74 -1.47
CA TYR A 16 -8.42 -20.97 -0.35
C TYR A 16 -9.45 -19.91 -0.78
N LYS A 17 -9.88 -19.91 -2.04
CA LYS A 17 -10.83 -18.89 -2.52
C LYS A 17 -12.22 -18.99 -1.85
N ASN A 18 -12.58 -20.15 -1.29
CA ASN A 18 -13.95 -20.44 -0.82
C ASN A 18 -14.05 -21.12 0.57
N TRP A 19 -13.01 -21.09 1.42
CA TRP A 19 -13.09 -21.76 2.73
C TRP A 19 -13.69 -20.89 3.85
N LEU A 20 -13.73 -19.57 3.65
CA LEU A 20 -14.29 -18.66 4.65
C LEU A 20 -15.81 -18.76 4.63
N LYS A 21 -16.38 -19.21 5.75
CA LYS A 21 -17.82 -19.27 5.98
C LYS A 21 -18.21 -18.35 7.12
N GLY A 22 -19.28 -17.59 6.92
CA GLY A 22 -19.87 -16.73 7.93
C GLY A 22 -21.29 -17.14 8.21
N PHE A 23 -21.72 -16.92 9.44
CA PHE A 23 -23.10 -17.17 9.85
C PHE A 23 -23.60 -15.94 10.60
N ARG A 24 -24.85 -15.54 10.32
CA ARG A 24 -25.56 -14.51 11.06
C ARG A 24 -26.67 -15.14 11.89
N LEU A 25 -26.92 -14.63 13.08
CA LEU A 25 -28.01 -15.08 13.93
C LEU A 25 -29.29 -14.31 13.57
N VAL A 26 -30.32 -15.01 13.09
CA VAL A 26 -31.63 -14.44 12.75
C VAL A 26 -32.71 -15.33 13.37
N ASN A 27 -33.58 -14.77 14.21
CA ASN A 27 -34.64 -15.51 14.91
C ASN A 27 -34.13 -16.77 15.64
N GLN A 28 -33.02 -16.65 16.38
CA GLN A 28 -32.35 -17.76 17.10
C GLN A 28 -31.81 -18.89 16.20
N GLN A 29 -31.73 -18.66 14.88
CA GLN A 29 -31.17 -19.62 13.92
C GLN A 29 -29.97 -19.01 13.21
N TYR A 30 -28.90 -19.79 13.07
CA TYR A 30 -27.74 -19.40 12.28
C TYR A 30 -28.05 -19.56 10.78
N GLN A 31 -27.97 -18.46 10.05
CA GLN A 31 -28.10 -18.44 8.59
C GLN A 31 -26.74 -18.17 7.97
N GLU A 32 -26.34 -18.98 6.99
CA GLU A 32 -25.08 -18.80 6.27
C GLU A 32 -25.09 -17.50 5.45
N ILE A 33 -24.02 -16.73 5.55
CA ILE A 33 -23.80 -15.51 4.77
C ILE A 33 -23.16 -15.92 3.45
N GLN A 34 -23.81 -15.58 2.34
CA GLN A 34 -23.27 -15.86 1.02
C GLN A 34 -22.10 -14.93 0.71
N PRO A 35 -20.95 -15.46 0.27
CA PRO A 35 -19.83 -14.62 -0.14
C PRO A 35 -20.13 -13.91 -1.46
N ASN A 36 -19.52 -12.74 -1.66
CA ASN A 36 -19.56 -12.03 -2.92
C ASN A 36 -18.63 -12.69 -3.98
N ALA A 37 -18.56 -12.12 -5.18
CA ALA A 37 -17.73 -12.63 -6.28
C ALA A 37 -16.22 -12.73 -5.95
N GLN A 38 -15.76 -12.00 -4.93
CA GLN A 38 -14.38 -12.00 -4.45
C GLN A 38 -14.16 -12.98 -3.28
N GLY A 39 -15.21 -13.65 -2.78
CA GLY A 39 -15.11 -14.54 -1.63
C GLY A 39 -15.25 -13.82 -0.28
N HIS A 40 -15.70 -12.56 -0.26
CA HIS A 40 -15.87 -11.79 0.97
C HIS A 40 -17.30 -11.87 1.51
N LEU A 41 -17.44 -11.89 2.83
CA LEU A 41 -18.71 -12.01 3.53
C LEU A 41 -19.18 -10.64 4.00
N TRP A 42 -20.44 -10.29 3.74
CA TRP A 42 -21.01 -9.03 4.21
C TRP A 42 -21.41 -9.13 5.69
N SER A 43 -21.06 -8.11 6.47
CA SER A 43 -21.52 -7.93 7.84
C SER A 43 -22.41 -6.68 7.93
N ASP A 44 -23.70 -6.87 8.20
CA ASP A 44 -24.64 -5.75 8.39
C ASP A 44 -24.29 -4.90 9.61
N GLU A 45 -23.82 -5.52 10.70
CA GLU A 45 -23.46 -4.82 11.94
C GLU A 45 -22.26 -3.88 11.76
N LEU A 46 -21.28 -4.32 10.96
CA LEU A 46 -20.09 -3.52 10.68
C LEU A 46 -20.28 -2.62 9.46
N ASN A 47 -21.29 -2.88 8.62
CA ASN A 47 -21.47 -2.28 7.30
C ASN A 47 -20.21 -2.44 6.42
N LEU A 48 -19.55 -3.60 6.54
CA LEU A 48 -18.26 -3.92 5.93
C LEU A 48 -18.22 -5.37 5.42
N PHE A 49 -17.32 -5.61 4.48
CA PHE A 49 -16.97 -6.94 4.02
C PHE A 49 -15.82 -7.53 4.83
N VAL A 50 -15.90 -8.81 5.16
CA VAL A 50 -14.85 -9.59 5.81
C VAL A 50 -14.32 -10.62 4.82
N GLY A 51 -13.01 -10.63 4.59
CA GLY A 51 -12.40 -11.51 3.59
C GLY A 51 -10.98 -11.92 3.95
N VAL A 52 -10.49 -12.96 3.29
CA VAL A 52 -9.08 -13.37 3.38
C VAL A 52 -8.29 -12.59 2.36
N HIS A 53 -7.32 -11.80 2.83
CA HIS A 53 -6.44 -11.03 1.97
C HIS A 53 -5.26 -11.90 1.45
N THR A 54 -4.47 -11.37 0.51
CA THR A 54 -3.38 -12.11 -0.16
C THR A 54 -2.24 -12.57 0.77
N ASP A 55 -2.15 -11.97 1.95
CA ASP A 55 -1.26 -12.37 3.06
C ASP A 55 -1.81 -13.55 3.88
N GLY A 56 -3.03 -14.02 3.58
CA GLY A 56 -3.69 -15.13 4.28
C GLY A 56 -4.37 -14.71 5.59
N LEU A 57 -4.41 -13.42 5.90
CA LEU A 57 -5.05 -12.88 7.10
C LEU A 57 -6.50 -12.47 6.81
N LEU A 58 -7.34 -12.54 7.85
CA LEU A 58 -8.68 -11.97 7.81
C LEU A 58 -8.58 -10.45 7.91
N ARG A 59 -9.20 -9.76 6.95
CA ARG A 59 -9.20 -8.31 6.87
C ARG A 59 -10.59 -7.76 6.55
N LEU A 60 -10.75 -6.48 6.86
CA LEU A 60 -11.98 -5.72 6.60
C LEU A 60 -11.84 -4.95 5.29
N PHE A 61 -12.92 -4.93 4.52
CA PHE A 61 -13.03 -4.23 3.26
C PHE A 61 -14.26 -3.31 3.30
N THR A 62 -14.13 -2.12 2.73
CA THR A 62 -15.25 -1.19 2.56
C THR A 62 -16.30 -1.78 1.63
N ALA A 63 -17.51 -1.20 1.61
CA ALA A 63 -18.56 -1.57 0.66
C ALA A 63 -18.13 -1.45 -0.82
N LYS A 64 -17.12 -0.61 -1.11
CA LYS A 64 -16.51 -0.47 -2.45
C LYS A 64 -15.46 -1.54 -2.76
N GLY A 65 -15.18 -2.45 -1.82
CA GLY A 65 -14.17 -3.50 -1.95
C GLY A 65 -12.74 -3.06 -1.64
N SER A 66 -12.54 -1.84 -1.13
CA SER A 66 -11.20 -1.36 -0.75
C SER A 66 -10.79 -1.90 0.61
N LEU A 67 -9.55 -2.35 0.76
CA LEU A 67 -9.01 -2.83 2.03
C LEU A 67 -8.96 -1.69 3.05
N ILE A 68 -9.44 -1.96 4.27
CA ILE A 68 -9.26 -1.06 5.41
C ILE A 68 -7.93 -1.41 6.07
N LEU A 69 -7.02 -0.45 6.07
CA LEU A 69 -5.74 -0.58 6.73
C LEU A 69 -5.93 -0.52 8.25
N SER A 70 -5.10 -1.28 8.97
CA SER A 70 -4.99 -1.07 10.40
C SER A 70 -4.26 0.24 10.70
N ARG A 71 -4.49 0.81 11.89
CA ARG A 71 -3.82 2.05 12.33
C ARG A 71 -2.29 1.96 12.23
N ALA A 72 -1.71 0.78 12.49
CA ALA A 72 -0.28 0.54 12.36
C ALA A 72 0.18 0.61 10.90
N GLU A 73 -0.59 0.04 9.97
CA GLU A 73 -0.29 0.05 8.54
C GLU A 73 -0.48 1.44 7.93
N GLU A 74 -1.50 2.19 8.36
CA GLU A 74 -1.66 3.60 7.97
C GLU A 74 -0.47 4.44 8.41
N ALA A 75 -0.01 4.27 9.66
CA ALA A 75 1.16 4.96 10.18
C ALA A 75 2.45 4.58 9.42
N GLU A 76 2.63 3.30 9.09
CA GLU A 76 3.77 2.84 8.29
C GLU A 76 3.75 3.45 6.88
N GLN A 77 2.57 3.50 6.24
CA GLN A 77 2.42 4.08 4.92
C GLN A 77 2.71 5.59 4.93
N GLN A 78 2.22 6.32 5.94
CA GLN A 78 2.52 7.74 6.12
C GLN A 78 4.01 7.97 6.37
N ALA A 79 4.65 7.17 7.23
CA ALA A 79 6.08 7.29 7.50
C ALA A 79 6.94 7.02 6.25
N LYS A 80 6.57 6.04 5.43
CA LYS A 80 7.22 5.77 4.13
C LYS A 80 7.06 6.94 3.17
N GLN A 81 5.85 7.50 3.08
CA GLN A 81 5.57 8.64 2.23
C GLN A 81 6.38 9.87 2.66
N GLU A 82 6.42 10.17 3.96
CA GLU A 82 7.20 11.29 4.50
C GLU A 82 8.70 11.13 4.23
N ARG A 83 9.25 9.92 4.43
CA ARG A 83 10.66 9.63 4.10
C ARG A 83 10.94 9.88 2.62
N SER A 84 10.11 9.32 1.74
CA SER A 84 10.28 9.50 0.30
C SER A 84 10.21 10.98 -0.11
N LEU A 85 9.31 11.77 0.49
CA LEU A 85 9.23 13.21 0.24
C LEU A 85 10.48 13.95 0.74
N LYS A 86 10.98 13.61 1.93
CA LYS A 86 12.22 14.19 2.47
C LYS A 86 13.42 13.85 1.59
N GLU A 87 13.55 12.60 1.15
CA GLU A 87 14.63 12.16 0.26
C GLU A 87 14.58 12.90 -1.08
N ALA A 88 13.40 13.05 -1.68
CA ALA A 88 13.22 13.80 -2.92
C ALA A 88 13.61 15.28 -2.76
N ALA A 89 13.19 15.92 -1.66
CA ALA A 89 13.55 17.31 -1.37
C ALA A 89 15.06 17.49 -1.16
N GLN A 90 15.71 16.56 -0.46
CA GLN A 90 17.17 16.57 -0.28
C GLN A 90 17.92 16.42 -1.62
N GLN A 91 17.46 15.52 -2.48
CA GLN A 91 18.06 15.35 -3.81
C GLN A 91 17.90 16.58 -4.68
N GLN A 92 16.76 17.28 -4.60
CA GLN A 92 16.54 18.54 -5.31
C GLN A 92 17.48 19.63 -4.81
N LEU A 93 17.58 19.83 -3.50
CA LEU A 93 18.47 20.82 -2.91
C LEU A 93 19.94 20.57 -3.28
N GLU A 94 20.37 19.31 -3.24
CA GLU A 94 21.72 18.92 -3.62
C GLU A 94 21.98 19.20 -5.11
N GLN A 95 21.04 18.88 -6.00
CA GLN A 95 21.16 19.22 -7.42
C GLN A 95 21.22 20.73 -7.65
N GLU A 96 20.42 21.51 -6.93
CA GLU A 96 20.45 22.97 -7.05
C GLU A 96 21.77 23.55 -6.55
N ARG A 97 22.30 23.06 -5.42
CA ARG A 97 23.65 23.45 -4.95
C ARG A 97 24.71 23.12 -5.97
N GLN A 98 24.73 21.89 -6.49
CA GLN A 98 25.72 21.48 -7.49
C GLN A 98 25.65 22.33 -8.76
N ARG A 99 24.44 22.68 -9.22
CA ARG A 99 24.25 23.57 -10.38
C ARG A 99 24.73 24.99 -10.08
N ALA A 100 24.41 25.53 -8.92
CA ALA A 100 24.85 26.86 -8.49
C ALA A 100 26.39 26.91 -8.39
N GLU A 101 27.02 25.89 -7.80
CA GLU A 101 28.48 25.77 -7.69
C GLU A 101 29.15 25.67 -9.07
N GLN A 102 28.58 24.89 -10.00
CA GLN A 102 29.09 24.81 -11.38
C GLN A 102 28.97 26.15 -12.12
N MET A 103 27.88 26.88 -11.92
CA MET A 103 27.70 28.22 -12.50
C MET A 103 28.69 29.22 -11.91
N ALA A 104 28.84 29.26 -10.58
CA ALA A 104 29.80 30.12 -9.91
C ALA A 104 31.25 29.82 -10.36
N ALA A 105 31.61 28.53 -10.50
CA ALA A 105 32.92 28.14 -11.01
C ALA A 105 33.16 28.63 -12.45
N ARG A 106 32.15 28.56 -13.33
CA ARG A 106 32.24 29.10 -14.70
C ARG A 106 32.38 30.61 -14.72
N LEU A 107 31.66 31.33 -13.88
CA LEU A 107 31.77 32.80 -13.76
C LEU A 107 33.17 33.23 -13.32
N ARG A 108 33.73 32.55 -12.30
CA ARG A 108 35.11 32.79 -11.84
C ARG A 108 36.14 32.52 -12.92
N GLN A 109 35.96 31.49 -13.75
CA GLN A 109 36.84 31.24 -14.90
C GLN A 109 36.81 32.36 -15.95
N MET A 110 35.70 33.09 -16.05
CA MET A 110 35.56 34.25 -16.93
C MET A 110 36.05 35.55 -16.28
N GLY A 111 36.57 35.51 -15.04
CA GLY A 111 37.05 36.68 -14.30
C GLY A 111 35.95 37.53 -13.68
N LEU A 112 34.73 37.00 -13.57
CA LEU A 112 33.57 37.65 -12.95
C LEU A 112 33.39 37.10 -11.53
N ASP A 113 33.13 37.98 -10.55
CA ASP A 113 32.83 37.56 -9.18
C ASP A 113 31.34 37.13 -9.09
N PRO A 114 31.03 35.89 -8.68
CA PRO A 114 29.64 35.44 -8.53
C PRO A 114 28.86 36.11 -7.40
N ASP A 115 29.50 36.87 -6.49
CA ASP A 115 28.85 37.61 -5.41
C ASP A 115 28.50 39.08 -5.79
N ASP A 116 28.87 39.53 -7.00
CA ASP A 116 28.56 40.88 -7.52
C ASP A 116 27.15 41.02 -8.15
N PHE A 117 26.33 39.96 -8.16
CA PHE A 117 24.98 39.90 -8.73
C PHE A 117 23.95 39.35 -7.73
#